data_AF-A0A7W4V2E1-F1
#
_entry.id   AF-A0A7W4V2E1-F1
#
_cell.length_a   1.000
_cell.length_b   1.000
_cell.length_c   1.000
_cell.angle_alpha   90.00
_cell.angle_beta   90.00
_cell.angle_gamma   90.00
#
_symmetry.space_group_name_H-M   'P 1'
#
loop_
_entity.id
_entity.type
_entity.pdbx_description
1 polymer ?
#
loop_
_entity_poly.entity_id
_entity_poly.type
_entity_poly.pdbx_seq_one_letter_code
_entity_poly.pdbx_strand_id
1 'polypeptide(L)' 'MTSTNEPENPHPFRGSIDAIDAAHPLKSPWHYDQSITGPRLDRLDAKATYFVDYIEYLEHRIAALEAQIGKN' A
#
# COMPACT_ATOMS: atom_id res chain seq x y z
N MET A 1 11.62 -8.92 28.72
CA MET A 1 11.95 -8.06 27.55
C MET A 1 10.93 -8.36 26.49
N THR A 2 9.90 -7.53 26.36
CA THR A 2 8.87 -7.64 25.33
C THR A 2 9.47 -7.17 24.00
N SER A 3 9.80 -8.09 23.11
CA SER A 3 10.08 -7.76 21.71
C SER A 3 8.79 -7.27 21.08
N THR A 4 8.61 -5.96 21.03
CA THR A 4 7.64 -5.30 20.16
C THR A 4 8.13 -5.46 18.72
N ASN A 5 8.02 -6.67 18.17
CA ASN A 5 8.20 -6.94 16.75
C ASN A 5 6.88 -6.69 16.01
N GLU A 6 6.17 -5.62 16.36
CA GLU A 6 5.11 -5.14 15.47
C GLU A 6 5.81 -4.41 14.33
N PRO A 7 5.63 -4.86 13.08
CA PRO A 7 6.16 -4.12 11.95
C PRO A 7 5.50 -2.74 11.93
N GLU A 8 6.30 -1.70 11.75
CA GLU A 8 5.92 -0.29 11.58
C GLU A 8 5.10 -0.06 10.29
N ASN A 9 4.08 -0.86 10.04
CA ASN A 9 3.06 -0.52 9.06
C ASN A 9 1.79 -0.12 9.82
N PRO A 10 1.55 1.18 10.05
CA PRO A 10 0.44 1.64 10.87
C PRO A 10 -0.94 1.31 10.28
N HIS A 11 -1.01 0.74 9.06
CA HIS A 11 -2.28 0.39 8.43
C HIS A 11 -2.23 -1.01 7.77
N PRO A 12 -3.19 -1.91 8.08
CA PRO A 12 -3.39 -3.11 7.28
C PRO A 12 -3.65 -2.70 5.83
N PHE A 13 -3.16 -3.48 4.85
CA PHE A 13 -3.22 -3.20 3.40
C PHE A 13 -4.48 -2.44 2.95
N ARG A 14 -5.65 -2.86 3.42
CA ARG A 14 -6.93 -2.23 3.09
C ARG A 14 -7.02 -0.76 3.52
N GLY A 15 -6.58 -0.44 4.74
CA GLY A 15 -6.61 0.92 5.29
C GLY A 15 -5.73 1.89 4.50
N SER A 16 -4.57 1.45 4.03
CA SER A 16 -3.69 2.27 3.19
C SER A 16 -4.32 2.59 1.84
N ILE A 17 -5.02 1.62 1.25
CA ILE A 17 -5.75 1.82 -0.01
C ILE A 17 -6.92 2.79 0.17
N ASP A 18 -7.66 2.65 1.27
CA ASP A 18 -8.75 3.57 1.60
C ASP A 18 -8.22 5.00 1.85
N ALA A 19 -7.04 5.15 2.48
CA ALA A 19 -6.39 6.44 2.67
C ALA A 19 -5.93 7.07 1.34
N ILE A 20 -5.35 6.29 0.42
CA ILE A 20 -4.99 6.75 -0.93
C ILE A 20 -6.24 7.19 -1.70
N ASP A 21 -7.34 6.43 -1.58
CA ASP A 21 -8.61 6.76 -2.20
C ASP A 21 -9.23 8.05 -1.63
N ALA A 22 -9.08 8.31 -0.34
CA ALA A 22 -9.51 9.54 0.30
C ALA A 22 -8.64 10.75 -0.10
N ALA A 23 -7.33 10.57 -0.26
CA ALA A 23 -6.40 11.62 -0.67
C ALA A 23 -6.56 12.04 -2.14
N HIS A 24 -7.01 11.13 -3.00
CA HIS A 24 -7.13 11.37 -4.44
C HIS A 24 -8.58 11.20 -4.93
N PRO A 25 -9.59 11.95 -4.44
CA PRO A 25 -11.01 11.68 -4.66
C PRO A 25 -11.42 11.64 -6.14
N LEU A 26 -12.23 10.64 -6.52
CA LEU A 26 -12.78 10.57 -7.87
C LEU A 26 -13.85 11.63 -8.05
N LYS A 27 -13.75 12.37 -9.15
CA LYS A 27 -14.83 13.25 -9.61
C LYS A 27 -15.87 12.44 -10.40
N SER A 28 -17.13 12.77 -10.17
CA SER A 28 -18.34 12.20 -10.81
C SER A 28 -19.24 13.36 -11.24
N PRO A 29 -20.02 13.28 -12.34
CA PRO A 29 -20.19 12.14 -13.27
C PRO A 29 -18.98 11.86 -14.18
N TRP A 30 -18.97 10.66 -14.77
CA TRP A 30 -17.87 10.20 -15.63
C TRP A 30 -18.04 10.78 -17.04
N HIS A 31 -17.46 11.96 -17.25
CA HIS A 31 -17.25 12.52 -18.58
C HIS A 31 -15.79 12.33 -18.96
N TYR A 32 -15.52 12.04 -20.25
CA TYR A 32 -14.16 11.96 -20.81
C TYR A 32 -13.54 13.36 -20.92
N ASP A 33 -13.49 14.07 -19.80
CA ASP A 33 -12.81 15.35 -19.65
C ASP A 33 -11.46 15.11 -18.96
N GLN A 34 -10.40 15.74 -19.47
CA GLN A 34 -9.07 15.72 -18.88
C GLN A 34 -9.08 16.16 -17.41
N SER A 35 -10.01 17.04 -17.02
CA SER A 35 -10.20 17.49 -15.63
C SER A 35 -10.62 16.39 -14.65
N ILE A 36 -11.09 15.24 -15.17
CA ILE A 36 -11.53 14.05 -14.44
C ILE A 36 -10.52 12.91 -14.58
N THR A 37 -9.84 12.81 -15.72
CA THR A 37 -8.81 11.79 -15.98
C THR A 37 -7.57 11.97 -15.11
N GLY A 38 -7.10 13.22 -14.92
CA GLY A 38 -5.92 13.51 -14.09
C GLY A 38 -5.98 12.91 -12.67
N PRO A 39 -7.01 13.25 -11.86
CA PRO A 39 -7.15 12.69 -10.51
C PRO A 39 -7.23 11.15 -10.44
N ARG A 40 -7.68 10.50 -11.52
CA ARG A 40 -7.72 9.03 -11.62
C ARG A 40 -6.33 8.45 -11.85
N LEU A 41 -5.54 9.09 -12.72
CA LEU A 41 -4.15 8.70 -12.97
C LEU A 41 -3.32 8.89 -11.70
N ASP A 42 -3.45 10.03 -11.02
CA ASP A 42 -2.76 10.30 -9.76
C ASP A 42 -3.07 9.23 -8.70
N ARG A 43 -4.35 8.85 -8.58
CA ARG A 43 -4.77 7.77 -7.68
C ARG A 43 -4.18 6.41 -8.06
N LEU A 44 -4.17 6.07 -9.36
CA LEU A 44 -3.63 4.79 -9.82
C LEU A 44 -2.12 4.72 -9.61
N ASP A 45 -1.41 5.82 -9.86
CA ASP A 45 0.03 5.94 -9.64
C ASP A 45 0.37 5.77 -8.15
N ALA A 46 -0.33 6.50 -7.27
CA ALA A 46 -0.15 6.37 -5.82
C ALA A 46 -0.42 4.93 -5.31
N LYS A 47 -1.44 4.26 -5.86
CA LYS A 47 -1.70 2.84 -5.54
C LYS A 47 -0.58 1.93 -6.05
N ALA A 48 -0.09 2.15 -7.26
CA ALA A 48 1.00 1.36 -7.84
C ALA A 48 2.27 1.49 -7.00
N THR A 49 2.66 2.70 -6.60
CA THR A 49 3.80 2.94 -5.70
C THR A 49 3.63 2.19 -4.38
N TYR A 50 2.47 2.34 -3.72
CA TYR A 50 2.22 1.65 -2.45
C TYR A 50 2.28 0.11 -2.60
N PHE A 51 1.79 -0.44 -3.71
CA PHE A 51 1.85 -1.88 -3.94
C PHE A 51 3.28 -2.40 -4.09
N VAL A 52 4.16 -1.65 -4.77
CA VAL A 52 5.59 -2.02 -4.88
C VAL A 52 6.22 -2.05 -3.49
N ASP A 53 6.10 -0.97 -2.72
CA ASP A 53 6.66 -0.87 -1.37
C ASP A 53 6.12 -1.97 -0.45
N TYR A 54 4.83 -2.29 -0.58
CA TYR A 54 4.20 -3.32 0.24
C TYR A 54 4.66 -4.73 -0.14
N ILE A 55 4.89 -5.01 -1.43
CA ILE A 55 5.45 -6.29 -1.88
C ILE A 55 6.87 -6.45 -1.33
N GLU A 56 7.74 -5.44 -1.48
CA GLU A 56 9.11 -5.48 -0.96
C GLU A 56 9.12 -5.74 0.56
N TYR A 57 8.24 -5.07 1.30
CA TYR A 57 8.06 -5.32 2.73
C TYR A 57 7.66 -6.77 3.03
N LEU A 58 6.72 -7.34 2.27
CA LEU A 58 6.29 -8.72 2.46
C LEU A 58 7.41 -9.72 2.13
N GLU A 59 8.17 -9.49 1.07
CA GLU A 59 9.33 -10.31 0.69
C GLU A 59 10.39 -10.31 1.79
N HIS A 60 10.73 -9.14 2.33
CA HIS A 60 11.64 -9.03 3.48
C HIS A 60 11.13 -9.78 4.71
N ARG A 61 9.84 -9.68 5.01
CA ARG A 61 9.23 -10.37 6.15
C ARG A 61 9.23 -11.88 5.96
N ILE A 62 8.95 -12.37 4.76
CA ILE A 62 9.02 -13.80 4.42
C ILE A 62 10.44 -14.32 4.62
N ALA A 63 11.45 -13.65 4.04
CA ALA A 63 12.85 -14.03 4.19
C ALA A 63 13.30 -14.08 5.66
N ALA A 64 12.85 -13.10 6.47
CA ALA A 64 13.13 -13.09 7.91
C ALA A 64 12.50 -14.28 8.64
N LEU A 65 11.25 -14.64 8.31
CA LEU A 65 10.56 -15.79 8.89
C LEU A 65 11.19 -17.12 8.46
N GLU A 66 11.54 -17.27 7.19
CA GLU A 66 12.23 -18.45 6.66
C GLU A 66 13.58 -18.66 7.37
N ALA A 67 14.34 -17.58 7.57
CA ALA A 67 15.61 -17.63 8.30
C ALA A 67 15.45 -18.00 9.79
N GLN A 68 14.30 -17.69 10.40
CA GLN A 68 13.99 -18.12 11.78
C GLN A 68 13.62 -19.60 11.83
N ILE A 69 12.85 -20.10 10.86
CA ILE A 69 12.45 -21.51 10.79
C ILE A 69 13.66 -22.40 10.51
N GLY A 70 14.54 -22.03 9.57
CA GLY A 70 15.71 -22.83 9.21
C GLY A 70 16.84 -22.89 10.26
N LYS A 71 16.72 -22.12 11.35
CA LYS A 71 17.65 -22.15 12.49
C LYS A 71 17.19 -23.07 13.62
N ASN A 72 15.95 -23.58 13.55
CA ASN A 72 15.37 -24.56 14.46
C ASN A 72 15.42 -25.97 13.86
#